data_AF-A0A7S1MGS0-F1
#
_entry.id   AF-A0A7S1MGS0-F1
#
_cell.length_a   1.000
_cell.length_b   1.000
_cell.length_c   1.000
_cell.angle_alpha   90.00
_cell.angle_beta   90.00
_cell.angle_gamma   90.00
#
_symmetry.space_group_name_H-M   'P 1'
#
loop_
_entity.id
_entity.type
_entity.pdbx_description
1 polymer ?
#
loop_
_entity_poly.entity_id
_entity_poly.type
_entity_poly.pdbx_seq_one_letter_code
_entity_poly.pdbx_strand_id
1 'polypeptide(L)'
;PCPPHGVCDGTTSLQAEPGYWRSGSRSLEFYSCQPPHSADSCVAGACKEGYEGARCSVCAEGYGRTGLECVACPDPEWSWILLVITAIFILAVLLFLVIKSINAGTTALPGQKKDILPIVCKMLLNHFQ
;
A
#
# COMPACT_ATOMS: atom_id res chain seq x y z
N PRO A 1 15.36 -31.80 -29.07
CA PRO A 1 15.86 -30.40 -29.03
C PRO A 1 15.24 -29.70 -27.82
N CYS A 2 16.00 -28.89 -27.07
CA CYS A 2 15.46 -28.17 -25.91
C CYS A 2 14.61 -26.98 -26.39
N PRO A 3 13.43 -26.71 -25.81
CA PRO A 3 12.62 -25.55 -26.19
C PRO A 3 13.33 -24.23 -25.83
N PRO A 4 13.04 -23.14 -26.54
CA PRO A 4 13.61 -21.83 -26.24
C PRO A 4 13.25 -21.40 -24.82
N HIS A 5 14.23 -20.86 -24.08
CA HIS A 5 14.12 -20.44 -22.68
C HIS A 5 13.82 -21.56 -21.67
N GLY A 6 13.94 -22.82 -22.09
CA GLY A 6 13.93 -23.99 -21.22
C GLY A 6 15.35 -24.47 -20.92
N VAL A 7 15.59 -24.86 -19.67
CA VAL A 7 16.82 -25.54 -19.25
C VAL A 7 16.58 -27.05 -19.25
N CYS A 8 17.35 -27.76 -20.06
CA CYS A 8 17.34 -29.22 -20.15
C CYS A 8 18.63 -29.79 -19.55
N ASP A 9 18.56 -30.25 -18.31
CA ASP A 9 19.66 -30.86 -17.56
C ASP A 9 19.79 -32.39 -17.78
N GLY A 10 18.98 -32.94 -18.69
CA GLY A 10 18.91 -34.38 -18.96
C GLY A 10 17.95 -35.13 -18.02
N THR A 11 17.28 -34.44 -17.10
CA THR A 11 16.20 -35.01 -16.29
C THR A 11 14.86 -34.98 -17.04
N THR A 12 13.83 -35.60 -16.45
CA THR A 12 12.45 -35.53 -16.94
C THR A 12 11.79 -34.18 -16.60
N SER A 13 12.45 -33.32 -15.80
CA SER A 13 11.90 -32.03 -15.40
C SER A 13 12.42 -30.94 -16.33
N LEU A 14 11.51 -30.25 -16.99
CA LEU A 14 11.86 -29.06 -17.77
C LEU A 14 11.79 -27.85 -16.84
N GLN A 15 12.89 -27.10 -16.73
CA GLN A 15 12.98 -25.87 -15.93
C GLN A 15 12.94 -24.65 -16.85
N ALA A 16 12.41 -23.52 -16.39
CA ALA A 16 12.56 -22.28 -17.15
C ALA A 16 13.90 -21.63 -16.86
N GLU A 17 14.43 -20.87 -17.81
CA GLU A 17 15.53 -19.94 -17.55
C GLU A 17 15.11 -18.86 -16.54
N PRO A 18 16.05 -18.28 -15.77
CA PRO A 18 15.78 -17.13 -14.91
C PRO A 18 15.14 -15.97 -15.71
N GLY A 19 14.10 -15.35 -15.16
CA GLY A 19 13.35 -14.30 -15.85
C GLY A 19 12.23 -14.78 -16.78
N TYR A 20 12.01 -16.10 -16.87
CA TYR A 20 10.90 -16.70 -17.62
C TYR A 20 9.95 -17.48 -16.72
N TRP A 21 8.66 -17.36 -17.03
CA TRP A 21 7.54 -18.01 -16.36
C TRP A 21 6.86 -19.00 -17.29
N ARG A 22 6.21 -20.01 -16.71
CA ARG A 22 5.37 -20.97 -17.45
C ARG A 22 4.10 -21.30 -16.68
N SER A 23 3.05 -21.67 -17.41
CA SER A 23 1.75 -22.01 -16.83
C SER A 23 1.75 -23.32 -16.03
N GLY A 24 2.65 -24.25 -16.34
CA GLY A 24 2.70 -25.54 -15.66
C GLY A 24 3.91 -26.38 -16.03
N SER A 25 4.08 -27.48 -15.30
CA SER A 25 5.26 -28.36 -15.39
C SER A 25 5.45 -29.04 -16.75
N ARG A 26 4.38 -29.13 -17.55
CA ARG A 26 4.37 -29.74 -18.89
C ARG A 26 4.32 -28.71 -20.04
N SER A 27 4.20 -27.42 -19.72
CA SER A 27 4.23 -26.37 -20.76
C SER A 27 5.61 -26.29 -21.38
N LEU A 28 5.65 -26.28 -22.71
CA LEU A 28 6.87 -26.01 -23.51
C LEU A 28 6.95 -24.54 -23.93
N GLU A 29 5.93 -23.74 -23.59
CA GLU A 29 5.92 -22.31 -23.81
C GLU A 29 6.39 -21.58 -22.55
N PHE A 30 7.33 -20.67 -22.75
CA PHE A 30 7.92 -19.82 -21.73
C PHE A 30 7.68 -18.36 -22.09
N TYR A 31 7.27 -17.59 -21.09
CA TYR A 31 6.95 -16.18 -21.22
C TYR A 31 7.89 -15.37 -20.35
N SER A 32 8.42 -14.24 -20.86
CA SER A 32 9.20 -13.35 -20.02
C SER A 32 8.33 -12.78 -18.90
N CYS A 33 8.89 -12.70 -17.70
CA CYS A 33 8.21 -12.12 -16.53
C CYS A 33 8.15 -10.58 -16.62
N GLN A 34 9.01 -9.99 -17.45
CA GLN A 34 8.98 -8.57 -17.78
C GLN A 34 8.16 -8.33 -19.04
N PRO A 35 7.35 -7.26 -19.15
CA PRO A 35 6.66 -6.45 -18.12
C PRO A 35 5.35 -7.13 -17.63
N PRO A 36 4.74 -6.74 -16.48
CA PRO A 36 4.85 -5.43 -15.80
C PRO A 36 5.82 -5.35 -14.59
N HIS A 37 6.40 -6.47 -14.15
CA HIS A 37 7.36 -6.49 -13.04
C HIS A 37 8.78 -6.76 -13.53
N SER A 38 9.76 -6.73 -12.62
CA SER A 38 11.15 -7.07 -12.95
C SER A 38 11.29 -8.55 -13.35
N ALA A 39 12.33 -8.88 -14.10
CA ALA A 39 12.70 -10.27 -14.40
C ALA A 39 12.90 -11.12 -13.12
N ASP A 40 13.23 -10.48 -12.00
CA ASP A 40 13.39 -11.13 -10.68
C ASP A 40 12.06 -11.52 -10.01
N SER A 41 10.91 -11.18 -10.60
CA SER A 41 9.59 -11.60 -10.11
C SER A 41 9.34 -13.11 -10.23
N CYS A 42 10.17 -13.83 -11.00
CA CYS A 42 10.05 -15.26 -11.21
C CYS A 42 11.41 -15.97 -11.22
N VAL A 43 11.42 -17.21 -10.73
CA VAL A 43 12.61 -18.07 -10.70
C VAL A 43 12.23 -19.46 -11.18
N ALA A 44 12.99 -19.99 -12.14
CA ALA A 44 12.81 -21.34 -12.69
C ALA A 44 11.39 -21.66 -13.20
N GLY A 45 10.64 -20.64 -13.65
CA GLY A 45 9.28 -20.81 -14.18
C GLY A 45 8.17 -20.65 -13.16
N ALA A 46 8.50 -20.41 -11.88
CA ALA A 46 7.55 -20.13 -10.80
C ALA A 46 7.66 -18.68 -10.33
N CYS A 47 6.60 -18.18 -9.70
CA CYS A 47 6.62 -16.84 -9.13
C CYS A 47 7.41 -16.80 -7.82
N LYS A 48 8.15 -15.71 -7.63
CA LYS A 48 8.82 -15.41 -6.37
C LYS A 48 7.77 -15.10 -5.30
N GLU A 49 8.16 -15.26 -4.05
CA GLU A 49 7.33 -14.86 -2.90
C GLU A 49 6.84 -13.41 -3.05
N GLY A 50 5.55 -13.20 -2.77
CA GLY A 50 4.88 -11.91 -2.95
C GLY A 50 4.31 -11.67 -4.35
N TYR A 51 4.51 -12.58 -5.31
CA TYR A 51 3.95 -12.50 -6.66
C TYR A 51 3.08 -13.71 -6.97
N GLU A 52 2.02 -13.49 -7.74
CA GLU A 52 1.07 -14.52 -8.16
C GLU A 52 0.51 -14.23 -9.56
N GLY A 53 -0.32 -15.15 -10.04
CA GLY A 53 -0.97 -15.04 -11.35
C GLY A 53 -0.09 -15.41 -12.54
N ALA A 54 -0.64 -15.23 -13.74
CA ALA A 54 0.07 -15.52 -14.97
C ALA A 54 1.24 -14.55 -15.16
N ARG A 55 2.43 -15.09 -15.48
CA ARG A 55 3.67 -14.30 -15.61
C ARG A 55 4.03 -13.49 -14.37
N CYS A 56 3.52 -13.89 -13.19
CA CYS A 56 3.77 -13.19 -11.92
C CYS A 56 3.36 -11.72 -11.97
N SER A 57 2.28 -11.43 -12.70
CA SER A 57 1.81 -10.06 -12.98
C SER A 57 0.96 -9.46 -11.86
N VAL A 58 0.71 -10.21 -10.78
CA VAL A 58 -0.15 -9.82 -9.67
C VAL A 58 0.66 -9.94 -8.38
N CYS A 59 0.46 -9.02 -7.43
CA CYS A 59 1.05 -9.16 -6.10
C CYS A 59 0.18 -10.12 -5.28
N ALA A 60 0.82 -11.05 -4.58
CA ALA A 60 0.13 -11.99 -3.70
C ALA A 60 -0.58 -11.26 -2.55
N GLU A 61 -1.50 -11.96 -1.88
CA GLU A 61 -2.19 -11.42 -0.71
C GLU A 61 -1.18 -10.94 0.36
N GLY A 62 -1.41 -9.74 0.89
CA GLY A 62 -0.48 -9.10 1.82
C GLY A 62 0.71 -8.39 1.15
N TYR A 63 0.77 -8.30 -0.19
CA TYR A 63 1.76 -7.50 -0.92
C TYR A 63 1.09 -6.40 -1.75
N GLY A 64 1.70 -5.21 -1.73
CA GLY A 64 1.28 -4.05 -2.50
C GLY A 64 2.30 -3.67 -3.57
N ARG A 65 1.84 -3.02 -4.65
CA ARG A 65 2.70 -2.62 -5.75
C ARG A 65 3.44 -1.32 -5.44
N THR A 66 4.77 -1.36 -5.45
CA THR A 66 5.65 -0.19 -5.34
C THR A 66 6.53 -0.12 -6.59
N GLY A 67 6.15 0.71 -7.56
CA GLY A 67 6.85 0.80 -8.84
C GLY A 67 6.71 -0.47 -9.69
N LEU A 68 7.83 -1.18 -9.90
CA LEU A 68 7.89 -2.45 -10.64
C LEU A 68 7.94 -3.68 -9.72
N GLU A 69 7.92 -3.51 -8.41
CA GLU A 69 8.05 -4.60 -7.44
C GLU A 69 6.81 -4.70 -6.53
N CYS A 70 6.53 -5.92 -6.08
CA CYS A 70 5.58 -6.21 -5.02
C CYS A 70 6.32 -6.22 -3.68
N VAL A 71 5.87 -5.39 -2.74
CA VAL A 71 6.44 -5.23 -1.40
C VAL A 71 5.40 -5.63 -0.38
N ALA A 72 5.80 -6.30 0.70
CA ALA A 72 4.89 -6.69 1.77
C ALA A 72 4.17 -5.46 2.34
N CYS A 73 2.85 -5.54 2.46
CA CYS A 73 2.06 -4.56 3.18
C CYS A 73 2.43 -4.61 4.66
N PRO A 74 2.52 -3.45 5.34
CA PRO A 74 2.73 -3.42 6.78
C PRO A 74 1.57 -4.15 7.49
N ASP A 75 1.87 -4.85 8.57
CA ASP A 75 0.88 -5.59 9.33
C ASP A 75 -0.32 -4.70 9.71
N PRO A 76 -1.55 -5.21 9.60
CA PRO A 76 -2.75 -4.42 9.90
C PRO A 76 -2.76 -3.91 11.34
N GLU A 77 -2.07 -4.61 12.25
CA GLU A 77 -1.88 -4.21 13.64
C GLU A 77 -1.11 -2.89 13.79
N TRP A 78 -0.06 -2.68 13.00
CA TRP A 78 0.69 -1.43 13.03
C TRP A 78 -0.09 -0.27 12.39
N SER A 79 -0.92 -0.57 11.39
CA SER A 79 -1.73 0.42 10.70
C SER A 79 -2.80 1.04 11.62
N TRP A 80 -3.50 0.25 12.44
CA TRP A 80 -4.51 0.80 13.36
C TRP A 80 -3.88 1.63 14.48
N ILE A 81 -2.72 1.20 15.00
CA ILE A 81 -2.00 1.95 16.05
C ILE A 81 -1.60 3.33 15.52
N LEU A 82 -0.99 3.38 14.32
CA LEU A 82 -0.64 4.64 13.66
C LEU A 82 -1.86 5.53 13.46
N LEU A 83 -2.96 5.00 12.97
CA LEU A 83 -4.20 5.74 12.75
C LEU A 83 -4.72 6.34 14.07
N VAL A 84 -4.79 5.56 15.14
CA VAL A 84 -5.26 6.03 16.46
C VAL A 84 -4.33 7.11 17.01
N ILE A 85 -3.02 6.93 16.93
CA ILE A 85 -2.03 7.93 17.39
C ILE A 85 -2.19 9.23 16.60
N THR A 86 -2.30 9.16 15.27
CA THR A 86 -2.52 10.34 14.43
C THR A 86 -3.84 11.04 14.77
N ALA A 87 -4.92 10.30 15.01
CA ALA A 87 -6.20 10.87 15.40
C ALA A 87 -6.13 11.60 16.75
N ILE A 88 -5.47 11.00 17.75
CA ILE A 88 -5.25 11.63 19.07
C ILE A 88 -4.39 12.89 18.93
N PHE A 89 -3.32 12.84 18.13
CA PHE A 89 -2.46 14.00 17.88
C PHE A 89 -3.23 15.16 17.25
N ILE A 90 -4.05 14.89 16.23
CA ILE A 90 -4.90 15.90 15.59
C ILE A 90 -5.88 16.49 16.62
N LEU A 91 -6.56 15.65 17.41
CA LEU A 91 -7.45 16.12 18.48
C LEU A 91 -6.72 17.01 19.50
N ALA A 92 -5.53 16.63 19.93
CA ALA A 92 -4.73 17.41 20.86
C ALA A 92 -4.33 18.78 20.28
N VAL A 93 -3.93 18.83 19.00
CA VAL A 93 -3.63 20.08 18.29
C VAL A 93 -4.88 20.94 18.18
N LEU A 94 -6.02 20.38 17.81
CA LEU A 94 -7.29 21.11 17.72
C LEU A 94 -7.69 21.69 19.09
N LEU A 95 -7.62 20.90 20.16
CA LEU A 95 -7.90 21.37 21.52
C LEU A 95 -6.94 22.50 21.94
N PHE A 96 -5.65 22.35 21.65
CA PHE A 96 -4.65 23.38 21.92
C PHE A 96 -4.96 24.69 21.17
N LEU A 97 -5.28 24.60 19.89
CA LEU A 97 -5.66 25.77 19.06
C LEU A 97 -6.95 26.41 19.57
N VAL A 98 -7.96 25.61 19.95
CA VAL A 98 -9.22 26.09 20.53
C VAL A 98 -8.95 26.84 21.83
N ILE A 99 -8.18 26.28 22.76
CA ILE A 99 -7.82 26.94 24.04
C ILE A 99 -7.08 28.25 23.78
N LYS A 100 -6.10 28.25 22.88
CA LYS A 100 -5.34 29.46 22.51
C LYS A 100 -6.25 30.53 21.89
N SER A 101 -7.16 30.13 20.99
CA SER A 101 -8.11 31.04 20.35
C SER A 101 -9.09 31.66 21.35
N ILE A 102 -9.58 30.87 22.31
CA ILE A 102 -10.46 31.35 23.37
C ILE A 102 -9.68 32.31 24.26
N ASN A 103 -8.50 31.95 24.75
CA ASN A 103 -7.72 32.82 25.64
C ASN A 103 -7.34 34.16 24.99
N ALA A 104 -7.01 34.16 23.70
CA ALA A 104 -6.78 35.38 22.93
C ALA A 104 -8.07 36.21 22.74
N GLY A 105 -9.22 35.55 22.59
CA GLY A 105 -10.53 36.21 22.52
C GLY A 105 -11.01 36.78 23.86
N THR A 106 -10.74 36.09 24.98
CA THR A 106 -11.15 36.53 26.33
C THR A 106 -10.38 37.76 26.78
N THR A 107 -9.11 37.93 26.36
CA THR A 107 -8.36 39.17 26.63
C THR A 107 -8.82 40.35 25.78
N ALA A 108 -9.52 40.11 24.66
CA ALA A 108 -10.07 41.15 23.81
C ALA A 108 -11.48 41.63 24.24
N LEU A 109 -12.23 40.85 25.05
CA LEU A 109 -13.61 41.18 25.46
C LEU A 109 -13.88 40.80 26.93
N PRO A 110 -13.67 41.69 27.92
CA PRO A 110 -14.04 41.44 29.30
C PRO A 110 -15.58 41.45 29.42
N GLY A 111 -16.22 40.27 29.41
CA GLY A 111 -17.64 40.13 29.77
C GLY A 111 -18.57 39.36 28.82
N GLN A 112 -18.09 38.73 27.75
CA GLN A 112 -18.95 37.94 26.85
C GLN A 112 -19.13 36.50 27.32
N LYS A 113 -20.37 36.09 27.63
CA LYS A 113 -20.75 34.70 27.86
C LYS A 113 -20.39 33.87 26.62
N LYS A 114 -19.79 32.71 26.86
CA LYS A 114 -19.28 31.81 25.82
C LYS A 114 -20.44 31.08 25.14
N ASP A 115 -21.17 31.78 24.28
CA ASP A 115 -22.25 31.16 23.52
C ASP A 115 -21.65 30.22 22.48
N ILE A 116 -22.13 28.98 22.45
CA ILE A 116 -21.68 27.86 21.61
C ILE A 116 -22.08 28.04 20.13
N LEU A 117 -23.00 28.98 19.88
CA LEU A 117 -23.59 29.29 18.57
C LEU A 117 -22.59 29.64 17.44
N PRO A 118 -21.55 30.48 17.63
CA PRO A 118 -20.62 30.84 16.56
C PRO A 118 -19.65 29.70 16.20
N ILE A 119 -19.41 28.75 17.11
CA ILE A 119 -18.57 27.57 16.87
C ILE A 119 -19.30 26.59 15.95
N VAL A 120 -20.57 26.30 16.25
CA VAL A 120 -21.43 25.43 15.42
C VAL A 120 -21.68 26.09 14.06
N CYS A 121 -21.93 27.40 14.03
CA CYS A 121 -22.15 28.14 12.78
C CYS A 121 -20.92 28.11 11.87
N LYS A 122 -19.70 28.26 12.42
CA LYS A 122 -18.46 28.12 11.63
C LYS A 122 -18.21 26.71 11.11
N MET A 123 -18.51 25.67 11.90
CA MET A 123 -18.39 24.29 11.41
C MET A 123 -19.37 23.99 10.27
N LEU A 124 -20.61 24.48 10.36
CA LEU A 124 -21.61 24.31 9.30
C LEU A 124 -21.23 25.10 8.04
N LEU A 125 -20.80 26.36 8.18
CA LEU A 125 -20.38 27.18 7.06
C LEU A 125 -19.18 26.59 6.31
N ASN A 126 -18.25 25.93 7.03
CA ASN A 126 -17.08 25.30 6.43
C ASN A 126 -17.38 23.93 5.78
N HIS A 127 -18.51 23.30 6.11
CA HIS A 127 -18.97 22.06 5.47
C HIS A 127 -19.81 22.35 4.20
N PHE A 128 -20.37 23.55 4.07
CA PHE A 128 -21.18 23.95 2.91
C PHE A 128 -20.40 24.74 1.83
N GLN A 129 -19.07 24.80 1.96
CA GLN A 129 -18.14 25.33 0.94
C GLN A 129 -17.36 24.17 0.32
#